data_AF-A0A3B9BRM3-F1
#
_entry.id   AF-A0A3B9BRM3-F1
#
_cell.length_a   1.000
_cell.length_b   1.000
_cell.length_c   1.000
_cell.angle_alpha   90.00
_cell.angle_beta   90.00
_cell.angle_gamma   90.00
#
_symmetry.space_group_name_H-M   'P 1'
#
loop_
_entity.id
_entity.type
_entity.pdbx_description
1 polymer ?
#
loop_
_entity_poly.entity_id
_entity_poly.type
_entity_poly.pdbx_seq_one_letter_code
_entity_poly.pdbx_strand_id
1 'polypeptide(L)'
;CNLENGVGEILGYYAGDRRNRFIGRYIDSGSTFEGYWVQDDSGEECSRNIDGSRYYGRVWFTFEGQNKFFGKWGYCDETPKLNWSGKSLNPKPEILKPSLNSTERTRKNVQRALNYFGFSAGKPDGIFGNRTKTAVMALQACWALADPNNTLVPKTQQLGMLTKQQTRFLILNYEKSKNYSPNANCLVYFLTLINN
;
A
#
# COMPACT_ATOMS: atom_id res chain seq x y z
N CYS A 1 13.01 -18.20 18.91
CA CYS A 1 12.00 -17.14 19.09
C CYS A 1 12.68 -15.91 19.64
N ASN A 2 12.73 -14.82 18.87
CA ASN A 2 13.00 -13.46 19.35
C ASN A 2 12.23 -12.51 18.43
N LEU A 3 11.00 -12.21 18.83
CA LEU A 3 10.18 -11.14 18.28
C LEU A 3 10.48 -9.90 19.12
N GLU A 4 11.63 -9.26 18.88
CA GLU A 4 11.86 -7.92 19.41
C GLU A 4 11.02 -6.94 18.61
N ASN A 5 9.87 -6.59 19.18
CA ASN A 5 9.18 -5.31 19.11
C ASN A 5 9.39 -4.54 17.80
N GLY A 6 8.51 -4.79 16.83
CA GLY A 6 8.37 -3.96 15.64
C GLY A 6 8.00 -2.52 16.00
N VAL A 7 9.01 -1.69 16.24
CA VAL A 7 8.90 -0.24 16.21
C VAL A 7 8.45 0.08 14.78
N GLY A 8 7.25 0.65 14.64
CA GLY A 8 6.76 1.06 13.33
C GLY A 8 7.76 2.01 12.65
N GLU A 9 7.70 2.11 11.33
CA GLU A 9 8.52 3.09 10.62
C GLU A 9 8.04 4.51 10.94
N ILE A 10 8.97 5.48 11.00
CA ILE A 10 8.63 6.90 11.05
C ILE A 10 7.98 7.26 9.71
N LEU A 11 6.68 7.59 9.73
CA LEU A 11 5.91 7.90 8.53
C LEU A 11 5.90 9.39 8.21
N GLY A 12 6.15 10.27 9.18
CA GLY A 12 6.19 11.70 8.94
C GLY A 12 6.26 12.54 10.22
N TYR A 13 6.21 13.85 10.03
CA TYR A 13 6.30 14.85 11.08
C TYR A 13 5.08 15.77 11.07
N TYR A 14 4.73 16.36 12.22
CA TYR A 14 3.56 17.23 12.35
C TYR A 14 3.88 18.57 13.02
N ALA A 15 2.98 19.55 12.82
CA ALA A 15 3.12 20.92 13.31
C ALA A 15 4.43 21.63 12.88
N GLY A 16 5.08 21.17 11.80
CA GLY A 16 6.31 21.78 11.29
C GLY A 16 7.57 21.51 12.11
N ASP A 17 7.51 20.60 13.10
CA ASP A 17 8.64 20.29 13.97
C ASP A 17 9.12 18.85 13.73
N ARG A 18 10.43 18.67 13.49
CA ARG A 18 11.05 17.36 13.26
C ARG A 18 11.12 16.49 14.53
N ARG A 19 10.91 17.08 15.70
CA ARG A 19 10.78 16.35 16.96
C ARG A 19 9.42 15.69 17.09
N ASN A 20 8.41 16.23 16.41
CA ASN A 20 7.03 15.75 16.44
C ASN A 20 6.81 14.75 15.30
N ARG A 21 6.77 13.46 15.63
CA ARG A 21 6.78 12.37 14.63
C ARG A 21 5.61 11.41 14.80
N PHE A 22 5.16 10.87 13.67
CA PHE A 22 4.19 9.79 13.61
C PHE A 22 4.90 8.47 13.30
N ILE A 23 4.65 7.47 14.15
CA ILE A 23 5.24 6.14 14.04
C ILE A 23 4.10 5.13 13.95
N GLY A 24 4.09 4.28 12.93
CA GLY A 24 3.05 3.28 12.80
C GLY A 24 2.91 2.74 11.39
N ARG A 25 1.68 2.44 11.01
CA ARG A 25 1.39 1.81 9.72
C ARG A 25 0.07 2.29 9.14
N TYR A 26 0.00 2.23 7.82
CA TYR A 26 -1.26 2.32 7.11
C TYR A 26 -1.96 0.95 7.09
N ILE A 27 -3.26 0.95 7.34
CA ILE A 27 -4.15 -0.20 7.22
C ILE A 27 -5.28 0.13 6.23
N ASP A 28 -6.23 -0.79 6.02
CA ASP A 28 -7.39 -0.58 5.14
C ASP A 28 -7.02 -0.09 3.74
N SER A 29 -6.00 -0.70 3.14
CA SER A 29 -5.50 -0.29 1.80
C SER A 29 -5.00 1.16 1.76
N GLY A 30 -4.60 1.72 2.90
CA GLY A 30 -4.07 3.08 3.01
C GLY A 30 -5.09 4.16 3.37
N SER A 31 -6.37 3.82 3.58
CA SER A 31 -7.37 4.80 4.01
C SER A 31 -7.27 5.16 5.49
N THR A 32 -6.59 4.32 6.27
CA THR A 32 -6.51 4.46 7.72
C THR A 32 -5.06 4.37 8.16
N PHE A 33 -4.65 5.20 9.13
CA PHE A 33 -3.37 5.13 9.82
C PHE A 33 -3.62 4.78 11.29
N GLU A 34 -2.88 3.81 11.78
CA GLU A 34 -2.84 3.41 13.19
C GLU A 34 -1.40 3.50 13.67
N GLY A 35 -1.19 4.13 14.82
CA GLY A 35 0.15 4.26 15.37
C GLY A 35 0.24 5.16 16.59
N TYR A 36 1.32 5.93 16.61
CA TYR A 36 1.75 6.79 17.70
C TYR A 36 2.04 8.19 17.22
N TRP A 37 1.61 9.19 17.97
CA TRP A 37 2.28 10.50 17.98
C TRP A 37 3.41 10.44 19.02
N VAL A 38 4.54 11.06 18.73
CA VAL A 38 5.68 11.15 19.64
C VAL A 38 6.26 12.57 19.61
N GLN A 39 6.55 13.12 20.79
CA GLN A 39 7.17 14.44 21.00
C GLN A 39 8.34 14.31 21.97
N ASP A 40 9.12 15.37 22.16
CA ASP A 40 10.19 15.38 23.18
C ASP A 40 9.69 15.88 24.55
N ASP A 41 8.53 16.52 24.59
CA ASP A 41 7.83 16.94 25.81
C ASP A 41 6.32 17.04 25.53
N SER A 42 5.48 16.65 26.49
CA SER A 42 4.02 16.69 26.39
C SER A 42 3.36 16.68 27.78
N GLY A 43 2.04 16.88 27.82
CA GLY A 43 1.28 16.94 29.07
C GLY A 43 1.26 15.66 29.90
N GLU A 44 1.69 14.52 29.34
CA GLU A 44 1.73 13.23 30.02
C GLU A 44 2.95 12.40 29.60
N GLU A 45 3.71 11.91 30.58
CA GLU A 45 4.85 11.00 30.37
C GLU A 45 4.41 9.55 30.53
N CYS A 46 4.76 8.70 29.57
CA CYS A 46 4.32 7.32 29.50
C CYS A 46 5.36 6.32 30.05
N SER A 47 4.93 5.09 30.30
CA SER A 47 5.76 4.07 30.96
C SER A 47 6.95 3.60 30.13
N ARG A 48 6.82 3.54 28.80
CA ARG A 48 7.87 3.03 27.89
C ARG A 48 8.43 4.12 26.99
N ASN A 49 9.48 3.76 26.28
CA ASN A 49 10.12 4.61 25.29
C ASN A 49 9.63 4.22 23.88
N ILE A 50 9.27 5.21 23.07
CA ILE A 50 9.03 5.08 21.63
C ILE A 50 9.96 6.04 20.91
N ASP A 51 10.85 5.48 20.11
CA ASP A 51 11.79 6.24 19.26
C ASP A 51 12.61 7.29 20.03
N GLY A 52 13.05 6.96 21.24
CA GLY A 52 13.85 7.85 22.08
C GLY A 52 13.06 8.76 23.01
N SER A 53 11.72 8.76 22.98
CA SER A 53 10.90 9.58 23.89
C SER A 53 9.89 8.77 24.71
N ARG A 54 9.59 9.26 25.92
CA ARG A 54 8.49 8.77 26.77
C ARG A 54 7.20 9.59 26.62
N TYR A 55 7.21 10.65 25.83
CA TYR A 55 6.04 11.47 25.52
C TYR A 55 5.42 11.01 24.21
N TYR A 56 4.45 10.11 24.31
CA TYR A 56 3.76 9.55 23.16
C TYR A 56 2.29 9.27 23.45
N GLY A 57 1.54 8.94 22.40
CA GLY A 57 0.23 8.34 22.59
C GLY A 57 -0.37 7.76 21.32
N ARG A 58 -1.41 6.93 21.48
CA ARG A 58 -2.09 6.26 20.35
C ARG A 58 -2.77 7.27 19.43
N VAL A 59 -2.74 6.98 18.14
CA VAL A 59 -3.51 7.67 17.10
C VAL A 59 -4.20 6.69 16.16
N TRP A 60 -5.35 7.11 15.69
CA TRP A 60 -6.11 6.46 14.63
C TRP A 60 -6.67 7.52 13.69
N PHE A 61 -6.22 7.57 12.45
CA PHE A 61 -6.66 8.56 11.47
C PHE A 61 -7.25 7.92 10.23
N THR A 62 -8.38 8.45 9.77
CA THR A 62 -8.99 8.16 8.49
C THR A 62 -8.71 9.32 7.53
N PHE A 63 -8.25 9.01 6.32
CA PHE A 63 -7.95 10.00 5.30
C PHE A 63 -9.17 10.29 4.43
N GLU A 64 -9.47 11.59 4.26
CA GLU A 64 -10.51 12.10 3.40
C GLU A 64 -9.88 12.91 2.25
N GLY A 65 -10.05 12.42 1.02
CA GLY A 65 -9.43 13.05 -0.14
C GLY A 65 -7.89 12.92 -0.14
N GLN A 66 -7.19 13.91 -0.69
CA GLN A 66 -5.75 13.81 -0.96
C GLN A 66 -4.87 14.12 0.27
N ASN A 67 -5.31 14.98 1.17
CA ASN A 67 -4.47 15.42 2.29
C ASN A 67 -5.23 15.66 3.59
N LYS A 68 -6.56 15.65 3.62
CA LYS A 68 -7.28 15.82 4.87
C LYS A 68 -7.34 14.48 5.59
N PHE A 69 -7.26 14.52 6.91
CA PHE A 69 -7.54 13.37 7.74
C PHE A 69 -8.29 13.82 8.98
N PHE A 70 -9.02 12.87 9.56
CA PHE A 70 -9.70 13.03 10.83
C PHE A 70 -9.56 11.74 11.61
N GLY A 71 -9.70 11.80 12.93
CA GLY A 71 -9.66 10.61 13.74
C GLY A 71 -9.48 10.94 15.20
N LYS A 72 -8.83 10.02 15.92
CA LYS A 72 -8.70 10.09 17.37
C LYS A 72 -7.25 9.99 17.81
N TRP A 73 -6.98 10.62 18.94
CA TRP A 73 -5.73 10.47 19.69
C TRP A 73 -5.98 10.31 21.19
N GLY A 74 -4.97 9.88 21.91
CA GLY A 74 -4.92 9.81 23.36
C GLY A 74 -3.48 9.72 23.84
N TYR A 75 -3.29 9.69 25.15
CA TYR A 75 -1.96 9.51 25.76
C TYR A 75 -1.61 8.03 25.90
N CYS A 76 -0.30 7.77 25.85
CA CYS A 76 0.29 6.48 26.12
C CYS A 76 -0.35 5.33 25.32
N ASP A 77 -0.63 4.21 25.99
CA ASP A 77 -1.20 3.01 25.41
C ASP A 77 -2.73 2.96 25.46
N GLU A 78 -3.38 4.03 25.93
CA GLU A 78 -4.84 4.07 26.02
C GLU A 78 -5.52 4.11 24.65
N THR A 79 -6.75 3.58 24.61
CA THR A 79 -7.63 3.76 23.46
C THR A 79 -7.85 5.26 23.19
N PRO A 80 -7.57 5.75 21.97
CA PRO A 80 -7.80 7.14 21.59
C PRO A 80 -9.24 7.60 21.83
N LYS A 81 -9.43 8.67 22.60
CA LYS A 81 -10.74 9.25 22.92
C LYS A 81 -10.93 10.64 22.32
N LEU A 82 -9.86 11.44 22.29
CA LEU A 82 -9.85 12.83 21.85
C LEU A 82 -9.84 12.91 20.33
N ASN A 83 -10.44 13.95 19.76
CA ASN A 83 -10.52 14.12 18.31
C ASN A 83 -9.30 14.86 17.78
N TRP A 84 -8.83 14.48 16.59
CA TRP A 84 -7.83 15.20 15.81
C TRP A 84 -8.31 15.29 14.37
N SER A 85 -8.31 16.49 13.79
CA SER A 85 -8.37 16.69 12.33
C SER A 85 -7.16 17.49 11.83
N GLY A 86 -6.70 17.19 10.61
CA GLY A 86 -5.50 17.81 10.07
C GLY A 86 -5.39 17.72 8.57
N LYS A 87 -4.35 18.36 8.03
CA LYS A 87 -3.94 18.28 6.62
C LYS A 87 -2.49 17.80 6.54
N SER A 88 -2.21 16.79 5.72
CA SER A 88 -0.84 16.36 5.41
C SER A 88 -0.18 17.38 4.47
N LEU A 89 0.97 17.94 4.87
CA LEU A 89 1.75 18.88 4.05
C LEU A 89 2.52 18.16 2.93
N ASN A 90 2.96 16.94 3.20
CA ASN A 90 3.43 16.00 2.20
C ASN A 90 2.32 14.96 2.02
N PRO A 91 1.36 15.15 1.09
CA PRO A 91 0.40 14.10 0.79
C PRO A 91 1.20 12.82 0.45
N LYS A 92 0.78 11.68 1.00
CA LYS A 92 1.26 10.36 0.55
C LYS A 92 1.31 10.41 -0.98
N PRO A 93 2.40 10.00 -1.66
CA PRO A 93 2.41 9.95 -3.11
C PRO A 93 1.14 9.23 -3.51
N GLU A 94 0.30 9.97 -4.21
CA GLU A 94 -1.11 9.67 -4.35
C GLU A 94 -1.25 8.19 -4.74
N ILE A 95 -1.91 7.37 -3.92
CA ILE A 95 -2.68 6.27 -4.51
C ILE A 95 -3.79 7.01 -5.26
N LEU A 96 -3.46 7.46 -6.46
CA LEU A 96 -4.28 8.24 -7.38
C LEU A 96 -5.70 7.72 -7.36
N LYS A 97 -6.61 8.46 -6.71
CA LYS A 97 -8.01 8.47 -7.10
C LYS A 97 -8.23 9.78 -7.86
N PRO A 98 -8.71 9.71 -9.09
CA PRO A 98 -8.09 9.11 -10.26
C PRO A 98 -7.91 10.21 -11.32
N SER A 99 -6.69 10.71 -11.52
CA SER A 99 -6.37 11.53 -12.70
C SER A 99 -5.13 11.03 -13.45
N LEU A 100 -4.90 9.72 -13.37
CA LEU A 100 -4.53 8.99 -14.58
C LEU A 100 -5.43 7.75 -14.71
N ASN A 101 -6.75 7.97 -14.79
CA ASN A 101 -7.75 6.99 -15.23
C ASN A 101 -7.43 5.52 -14.91
N SER A 102 -7.75 5.07 -13.71
CA SER A 102 -8.40 3.76 -13.64
C SER A 102 -9.90 3.99 -13.84
N THR A 103 -10.28 4.32 -15.07
CA THR A 103 -11.68 4.21 -15.47
C THR A 103 -12.13 2.79 -15.15
N GLU A 104 -13.44 2.58 -15.03
CA GLU A 104 -14.00 1.23 -14.99
C GLU A 104 -13.37 0.33 -16.08
N ARG A 105 -13.09 0.89 -17.25
CA ARG A 105 -12.34 0.24 -18.35
C ARG A 105 -10.96 -0.26 -17.92
N THR A 106 -10.14 0.52 -17.23
CA THR A 106 -8.82 0.07 -16.75
C THR A 106 -8.94 -1.04 -15.72
N ARG A 107 -9.88 -0.95 -14.78
CA ARG A 107 -10.12 -2.00 -13.77
C ARG A 107 -10.54 -3.31 -14.45
N LYS A 108 -11.44 -3.22 -15.42
CA LYS A 108 -11.82 -4.35 -16.28
C LYS A 108 -10.62 -4.90 -17.05
N ASN A 109 -9.74 -4.03 -17.57
CA ASN A 109 -8.54 -4.48 -18.28
C ASN A 109 -7.54 -5.20 -17.37
N VAL A 110 -7.38 -4.77 -16.12
CA VAL A 110 -6.58 -5.51 -15.14
C VAL A 110 -7.18 -6.88 -14.86
N GLN A 111 -8.49 -6.97 -14.61
CA GLN A 111 -9.15 -8.28 -14.42
C GLN A 111 -9.03 -9.18 -15.66
N ARG A 112 -9.12 -8.63 -16.87
CA ARG A 112 -8.86 -9.37 -18.13
C ARG A 112 -7.43 -9.88 -18.19
N ALA A 113 -6.45 -9.02 -17.94
CA ALA A 113 -5.04 -9.38 -17.97
C ALA A 113 -4.71 -10.46 -16.93
N LEU A 114 -5.22 -10.32 -15.70
CA LEU A 114 -5.08 -11.32 -14.65
C LEU A 114 -5.62 -12.69 -15.10
N ASN A 115 -6.87 -12.72 -15.57
CA ASN A 115 -7.49 -13.96 -16.05
C ASN A 115 -6.72 -14.58 -17.23
N TYR A 116 -6.26 -13.74 -18.17
CA TYR A 116 -5.47 -14.18 -19.31
C TYR A 116 -4.16 -14.85 -18.89
N PHE A 117 -3.45 -14.30 -17.90
CA PHE A 117 -2.22 -14.90 -17.36
C PHE A 117 -2.47 -16.08 -16.40
N GLY A 118 -3.72 -16.51 -16.23
CA GLY A 118 -4.11 -17.67 -15.42
C GLY A 118 -4.49 -17.35 -13.97
N PHE A 119 -4.58 -16.07 -13.60
CA PHE A 119 -4.98 -15.65 -12.25
C PHE A 119 -6.48 -15.36 -12.19
N SER A 120 -7.22 -16.16 -11.43
CA SER A 120 -8.68 -16.07 -11.34
C SER A 120 -9.15 -14.80 -10.60
N ALA A 121 -9.32 -13.70 -11.34
CA ALA A 121 -9.80 -12.42 -10.83
C ALA A 121 -11.34 -12.31 -10.84
N GLY A 122 -12.03 -13.31 -11.38
CA GLY A 122 -13.48 -13.29 -11.60
C GLY A 122 -13.87 -12.52 -12.86
N LYS A 123 -15.13 -12.09 -12.95
CA LYS A 123 -15.65 -11.38 -14.12
C LYS A 123 -14.98 -10.00 -14.24
N PRO A 124 -14.53 -9.57 -15.44
CA PRO A 124 -14.08 -8.20 -15.68
C PRO A 124 -15.20 -7.17 -15.61
N ASP A 125 -15.67 -6.87 -14.40
CA ASP A 125 -16.73 -5.92 -14.06
C ASP A 125 -16.18 -4.56 -13.57
N GLY A 126 -14.89 -4.49 -13.29
CA GLY A 126 -14.21 -3.34 -12.74
C GLY A 126 -14.31 -3.25 -11.21
N ILE A 127 -14.86 -4.25 -10.52
CA ILE A 127 -14.97 -4.30 -9.06
C ILE A 127 -13.80 -5.11 -8.50
N PHE A 128 -12.96 -4.46 -7.70
CA PHE A 128 -11.80 -5.10 -7.09
C PHE A 128 -12.18 -5.71 -5.73
N GLY A 129 -12.95 -6.80 -5.78
CA GLY A 129 -13.29 -7.61 -4.60
C GLY A 129 -12.19 -8.62 -4.23
N ASN A 130 -12.49 -9.50 -3.27
CA ASN A 130 -11.52 -10.49 -2.75
C ASN A 130 -10.89 -11.36 -3.86
N ARG A 131 -11.66 -11.76 -4.88
CA ARG A 131 -11.11 -12.56 -6.00
C ARG A 131 -10.03 -11.82 -6.77
N THR A 132 -10.29 -10.56 -7.14
CA THR A 132 -9.30 -9.71 -7.82
C THR A 132 -8.07 -9.49 -6.94
N LYS A 133 -8.26 -9.25 -5.63
CA LYS A 133 -7.15 -9.10 -4.68
C LYS A 133 -6.28 -10.37 -4.61
N THR A 134 -6.89 -11.54 -4.53
CA THR A 134 -6.18 -12.83 -4.54
C THR A 134 -5.43 -13.08 -5.84
N ALA A 135 -6.04 -12.75 -6.98
CA ALA A 135 -5.37 -12.83 -8.28
C ALA A 135 -4.14 -11.90 -8.37
N VAL A 136 -4.22 -10.69 -7.81
CA VAL A 136 -3.08 -9.76 -7.73
C VAL A 136 -1.96 -10.32 -6.85
N MET A 137 -2.29 -10.93 -5.69
CA MET A 137 -1.28 -11.58 -4.84
C MET A 137 -0.56 -12.72 -5.57
N ALA A 138 -1.30 -13.53 -6.32
CA ALA A 138 -0.73 -14.62 -7.12
C ALA A 138 0.16 -14.10 -8.26
N LEU A 139 -0.24 -13.03 -8.94
CA LEU A 139 0.58 -12.34 -9.93
C LEU A 139 1.90 -11.84 -9.31
N GLN A 140 1.83 -11.18 -8.17
CA GLN A 140 3.00 -10.63 -7.47
C GLN A 140 3.96 -11.74 -7.03
N ALA A 141 3.44 -12.86 -6.54
CA ALA A 141 4.25 -14.04 -6.22
C ALA A 141 4.94 -14.58 -7.48
N CYS A 142 4.22 -14.69 -8.60
CA CYS A 142 4.81 -15.13 -9.85
C CYS A 142 5.90 -14.18 -10.37
N TRP A 143 5.70 -12.86 -10.30
CA TRP A 143 6.73 -11.88 -10.68
C TRP A 143 8.00 -12.04 -9.83
N ALA A 144 7.85 -12.24 -8.52
CA ALA A 144 9.00 -12.48 -7.64
C ALA A 144 9.74 -13.78 -7.95
N LEU A 145 9.03 -14.81 -8.41
CA LEU A 145 9.65 -16.07 -8.87
C LEU A 145 10.36 -15.90 -10.23
N ALA A 146 9.76 -15.13 -11.13
CA ALA A 146 10.34 -14.89 -12.45
C ALA A 146 11.61 -14.06 -12.34
N ASP A 147 11.55 -12.93 -11.63
CA ASP A 147 12.65 -11.97 -11.47
C ASP A 147 12.89 -11.65 -9.99
N PRO A 148 13.61 -12.51 -9.26
CA PRO A 148 13.86 -12.35 -7.82
C PRO A 148 14.54 -11.04 -7.45
N ASN A 149 15.32 -10.48 -8.37
CA ASN A 149 16.06 -9.23 -8.17
C ASN A 149 15.26 -7.98 -8.56
N ASN A 150 14.04 -8.15 -9.12
CA ASN A 150 13.16 -7.06 -9.58
C ASN A 150 13.85 -6.11 -10.59
N THR A 151 14.64 -6.68 -11.49
CA THR A 151 15.38 -5.95 -12.54
C THR A 151 14.53 -5.62 -13.76
N LEU A 152 13.55 -6.48 -14.08
CA LEU A 152 12.71 -6.47 -15.27
C LEU A 152 11.21 -6.36 -14.93
N VAL A 153 10.79 -6.92 -13.79
CA VAL A 153 9.42 -6.77 -13.26
C VAL A 153 9.37 -5.70 -12.17
N PRO A 154 8.27 -4.94 -12.03
CA PRO A 154 8.18 -3.94 -11.00
C PRO A 154 8.07 -4.58 -9.61
N LYS A 155 8.94 -4.17 -8.69
CA LYS A 155 8.96 -4.63 -7.29
C LYS A 155 7.58 -4.58 -6.64
N THR A 156 7.22 -5.65 -5.94
CA THR A 156 6.03 -5.68 -5.10
C THR A 156 6.16 -4.71 -3.93
N GLN A 157 5.33 -3.66 -3.93
CA GLN A 157 5.26 -2.70 -2.83
C GLN A 157 4.21 -3.09 -1.78
N GLN A 158 3.11 -3.72 -2.21
CA GLN A 158 2.02 -4.13 -1.34
C GLN A 158 1.29 -5.34 -1.91
N LEU A 159 1.04 -6.34 -1.06
CA LEU A 159 0.32 -7.54 -1.47
C LEU A 159 -1.15 -7.26 -1.80
N GLY A 160 -1.60 -7.78 -2.95
CA GLY A 160 -3.00 -7.69 -3.39
C GLY A 160 -3.39 -6.33 -3.96
N MET A 161 -2.43 -5.41 -4.13
CA MET A 161 -2.65 -4.11 -4.74
C MET A 161 -1.56 -3.83 -5.79
N LEU A 162 -1.98 -3.33 -6.95
CA LEU A 162 -1.06 -2.88 -7.99
C LEU A 162 -0.88 -1.38 -7.92
N THR A 163 0.37 -0.91 -7.97
CA THR A 163 0.69 0.48 -8.23
C THR A 163 0.32 0.86 -9.67
N LYS A 164 0.37 2.15 -9.99
CA LYS A 164 0.19 2.63 -11.38
C LYS A 164 1.24 2.04 -12.34
N GLN A 165 2.49 1.94 -11.89
CA GLN A 165 3.57 1.33 -12.68
C GLN A 165 3.31 -0.16 -12.91
N GLN A 166 2.95 -0.89 -11.86
CA GLN A 166 2.60 -2.32 -11.94
C GLN A 166 1.39 -2.56 -12.83
N THR A 167 0.36 -1.72 -12.72
CA THR A 167 -0.84 -1.76 -13.56
C THR A 167 -0.49 -1.56 -15.03
N ARG A 168 0.31 -0.53 -15.34
CA ARG A 168 0.77 -0.25 -16.71
C ARG A 168 1.60 -1.41 -17.26
N PHE A 169 2.53 -1.93 -16.46
CA PHE A 169 3.38 -3.05 -16.84
C PHE A 169 2.55 -4.30 -17.16
N LEU A 170 1.58 -4.66 -16.30
CA LEU A 170 0.68 -5.79 -16.53
C LEU A 170 -0.13 -5.63 -17.83
N ILE A 171 -0.76 -4.47 -18.03
CA ILE A 171 -1.60 -4.22 -19.21
C ILE A 171 -0.76 -4.22 -20.50
N LEU A 172 0.41 -3.57 -20.50
CA LEU A 172 1.30 -3.56 -21.67
C LEU A 172 1.75 -4.97 -22.05
N ASN A 173 2.09 -5.79 -21.06
CA ASN A 173 2.51 -7.16 -21.29
C ASN A 173 1.36 -8.05 -21.76
N TYR A 174 0.15 -7.86 -21.24
CA TYR A 174 -1.05 -8.50 -21.77
C TYR A 174 -1.32 -8.13 -23.24
N GLU A 175 -1.16 -6.86 -23.61
CA GLU A 175 -1.33 -6.42 -25.00
C GLU A 175 -0.26 -7.02 -25.92
N LYS A 176 1.00 -7.05 -25.48
CA LYS A 176 2.11 -7.67 -26.22
C LYS A 176 1.88 -9.17 -26.38
N SER A 177 1.58 -9.88 -25.29
CA SER A 177 1.49 -11.35 -25.27
C SER A 177 0.42 -11.90 -26.22
N LYS A 178 -0.67 -11.16 -26.44
CA LYS A 178 -1.73 -11.55 -27.39
C LYS A 178 -1.21 -11.78 -28.81
N ASN A 179 -0.10 -11.14 -29.20
CA ASN A 179 0.50 -11.32 -30.53
C ASN A 179 1.46 -12.53 -30.59
N TYR A 180 1.85 -13.10 -29.45
CA TYR A 180 2.89 -14.14 -29.38
C TYR A 180 2.41 -15.47 -28.79
N SER A 181 1.42 -15.47 -27.89
CA SER A 181 0.93 -16.70 -27.27
C SER A 181 -0.51 -16.54 -26.76
N PRO A 182 -1.52 -17.16 -27.40
CA PRO A 182 -2.90 -17.09 -26.94
C PRO A 182 -3.12 -17.78 -25.57
N ASN A 183 -2.17 -18.57 -25.08
CA ASN A 183 -2.24 -19.33 -23.81
C ASN A 183 -1.12 -18.96 -22.82
N ALA A 184 -0.63 -17.72 -22.88
CA ALA A 184 0.41 -17.23 -21.99
C ALA A 184 -0.02 -17.34 -20.52
N ASN A 185 0.58 -18.25 -19.76
CA ASN A 185 0.52 -18.22 -18.30
C ASN A 185 1.73 -17.46 -17.75
N CYS A 186 1.65 -17.08 -16.48
CA CYS A 186 2.64 -16.21 -15.89
C CYS A 186 4.07 -16.76 -15.93
N LEU A 187 4.26 -18.05 -15.65
CA LEU A 187 5.58 -18.71 -15.73
C LEU A 187 6.12 -18.65 -17.16
N VAL A 188 5.33 -19.03 -18.17
CA VAL A 188 5.81 -19.07 -19.55
C VAL A 188 6.17 -17.67 -20.05
N TYR A 189 5.30 -16.69 -19.86
CA TYR A 189 5.51 -15.37 -20.46
C TYR A 189 6.55 -14.54 -19.69
N PHE A 190 6.44 -14.42 -18.37
CA PHE A 190 7.36 -13.57 -17.61
C PHE A 190 8.75 -14.21 -17.41
N LEU A 191 8.90 -15.55 -17.48
CA LEU A 191 10.23 -16.15 -17.56
C LEU A 191 10.88 -15.91 -18.92
N THR A 192 10.13 -15.97 -20.03
CA THR A 192 10.71 -15.69 -21.37
C THR A 192 11.14 -14.24 -21.55
N LEU A 193 10.51 -13.29 -20.85
CA LEU A 193 10.94 -11.88 -20.84
C LEU A 193 12.31 -11.65 -20.20
N ILE A 194 12.82 -12.60 -19.44
CA ILE A 194 14.11 -12.48 -18.73
C ILE A 194 15.25 -13.09 -19.55
N ASN A 195 14.92 -14.01 -20.45
CA ASN A 195 15.89 -14.74 -21.28
C ASN A 195 16.08 -14.14 -22.68
N ASN A 196 15.45 -13.00 -22.98
CA ASN A 196 15.57 -12.23 -24.23
C ASN A 196 15.92 -10.78 -23.89
#